data_AF-A0A4Q3CQA2-F1
#
_entry.id   AF-A0A4Q3CQA2-F1
#
_cell.length_a   1.000
_cell.length_b   1.000
_cell.length_c   1.000
_cell.angle_alpha   90.00
_cell.angle_beta   90.00
_cell.angle_gamma   90.00
#
_symmetry.space_group_name_H-M   'P 1'
#
loop_
_entity.id
_entity.type
_entity.pdbx_description
1 polymer ?
#
loop_
_entity_poly.entity_id
_entity_poly.type
_entity_poly.pdbx_seq_one_letter_code
_entity_poly.pdbx_strand_id
1 'polypeptide(L)' 'TINNSKYENFKIVDLNGKIQKKGKVPQSQQLDLTSLNSGMYLLILNNASENYQIKILKK' A
#
# COMPACT_ATOMS: atom_id res chain seq x y z
N THR A 1 14.63 14.92 14.78
CA THR A 1 14.83 13.53 14.30
C THR A 1 14.54 13.52 12.81
N ILE A 2 15.56 13.35 11.96
CA ILE A 2 15.38 13.39 10.50
C ILE A 2 14.70 12.09 10.10
N ASN A 3 13.39 12.15 9.80
CA ASN A 3 12.60 10.98 9.45
C ASN A 3 12.95 10.57 8.01
N ASN A 4 13.86 9.62 7.88
CA ASN A 4 14.51 9.25 6.63
C ASN A 4 13.76 8.14 5.87
N SER A 5 12.44 8.02 6.02
CA SER A 5 11.65 7.00 5.34
C SER A 5 11.12 7.54 4.00
N LYS A 6 11.98 7.50 2.98
CA LYS A 6 11.60 7.76 1.57
C LYS A 6 10.51 6.81 1.04
N TYR A 7 10.15 5.78 1.81
CA TYR A 7 9.24 4.71 1.45
C TYR A 7 8.44 4.23 2.66
N GLU A 8 7.18 3.89 2.42
CA GLU A 8 6.31 3.20 3.37
C GLU A 8 6.14 1.74 2.99
N ASN A 9 6.09 0.86 3.99
CA ASN A 9 5.80 -0.55 3.74
C ASN A 9 4.29 -0.74 3.60
N PHE A 10 3.86 -1.50 2.59
CA PHE A 10 2.45 -1.83 2.40
C PHE A 10 2.24 -3.35 2.26
N LYS A 11 1.02 -3.79 2.60
CA LYS A 11 0.50 -5.12 2.30
C LYS A 11 -0.95 -5.01 1.84
N ILE A 12 -1.33 -5.88 0.91
CA ILE A 12 -2.72 -6.07 0.46
C ILE A 12 -3.10 -7.49 0.81
N VAL A 13 -4.20 -7.61 1.55
CA VAL A 13 -4.67 -8.88 2.11
C VAL A 13 -6.11 -9.09 1.66
N ASP A 14 -6.46 -10.31 1.26
CA ASP A 14 -7.87 -10.65 1.04
C ASP A 14 -8.61 -10.91 2.35
N LEU A 15 -9.92 -11.12 2.28
CA LEU A 15 -10.77 -11.36 3.45
C LEU A 15 -10.49 -12.69 4.18
N ASN A 16 -9.74 -13.60 3.56
CA ASN A 16 -9.28 -14.83 4.19
C ASN A 16 -7.93 -14.66 4.90
N GLY A 17 -7.38 -13.45 4.92
CA GLY A 17 -6.08 -13.16 5.52
C GLY A 17 -4.88 -13.51 4.64
N LYS A 18 -5.09 -13.93 3.38
CA LYS A 18 -3.99 -14.25 2.46
C LYS A 18 -3.42 -12.97 1.86
N ILE A 19 -2.09 -12.85 1.91
CA ILE A 19 -1.36 -11.73 1.31
C ILE A 19 -1.34 -11.88 -0.21
N GLN A 20 -1.88 -10.88 -0.90
CA GLN A 20 -1.97 -10.83 -2.36
C GLN A 20 -0.84 -9.97 -2.96
N LYS A 21 -0.40 -8.92 -2.24
CA LYS A 21 0.72 -8.07 -2.63
C LYS A 21 1.37 -7.45 -1.40
N LYS A 22 2.69 -7.23 -1.44
CA LYS A 22 3.42 -6.47 -0.40
C LYS A 22 4.62 -5.78 -1.02
N GLY A 23 5.07 -4.69 -0.42
CA GLY A 23 6.24 -3.97 -0.92
C GLY A 23 6.50 -2.67 -0.19
N LYS A 24 7.29 -1.82 -0.84
CA LYS A 24 7.58 -0.45 -0.40
C LYS A 24 7.00 0.51 -1.43
N VAL A 25 6.22 1.48 -0.97
CA VAL A 25 5.64 2.54 -1.81
C VAL A 25 6.22 3.89 -1.38
N PRO A 26 6.78 4.67 -2.30
CA PRO A 26 7.28 6.00 -1.98
C PRO A 26 6.17 6.93 -1.49
N GLN A 27 6.53 7.94 -0.68
CA GLN A 27 5.58 8.85 -0.01
C GLN A 27 4.64 9.64 -0.93
N SER A 28 4.89 9.62 -2.24
CA SER A 28 4.14 10.33 -3.26
C SER A 28 3.77 9.46 -4.47
N GLN A 29 4.04 8.15 -4.44
CA GLN A 29 3.99 7.31 -5.64
C GLN A 29 2.84 6.32 -5.60
N GLN A 30 2.21 6.19 -6.76
CA GLN A 30 0.97 5.47 -6.99
C GLN A 30 1.11 3.98 -6.69
N LEU A 31 0.03 3.38 -6.19
CA LEU A 31 -0.05 1.93 -6.03
C LEU A 31 -0.74 1.33 -7.25
N ASP A 32 0.00 0.55 -8.04
CA ASP A 32 -0.56 -0.21 -9.17
C ASP A 32 -1.20 -1.51 -8.66
N LEU A 33 -2.52 -1.60 -8.84
CA LEU A 33 -3.35 -2.74 -8.43
C LEU A 33 -3.92 -3.55 -9.59
N THR A 34 -3.42 -3.34 -10.82
CA THR A 34 -3.95 -3.98 -12.04
C THR A 34 -3.90 -5.51 -12.02
N SER A 35 -2.95 -6.10 -11.28
CA SER A 35 -2.81 -7.55 -11.14
C SER A 35 -3.78 -8.19 -10.15
N LEU A 36 -4.61 -7.39 -9.45
CA LEU A 36 -5.58 -7.93 -8.50
C LEU A 36 -6.88 -8.27 -9.22
N ASN A 37 -7.37 -9.48 -8.97
CA ASN A 37 -8.71 -9.87 -9.37
C ASN A 37 -9.76 -8.95 -8.71
N SER A 38 -10.95 -8.88 -9.31
CA SER A 38 -12.08 -8.20 -8.69
C SER A 38 -12.46 -8.87 -7.37
N GLY A 39 -12.57 -8.08 -6.31
CA GLY A 39 -12.85 -8.58 -4.97
C GLY A 39 -12.64 -7.52 -3.90
N MET A 40 -12.86 -7.91 -2.66
CA MET A 40 -12.64 -7.06 -1.49
C MET A 40 -11.26 -7.36 -0.88
N TYR A 41 -10.52 -6.30 -0.58
CA TYR A 41 -9.18 -6.39 -0.04
C TYR A 41 -8.97 -5.31 1.03
N LEU A 42 -8.05 -5.59 1.95
CA LEU A 42 -7.54 -4.65 2.93
C LEU A 42 -6.17 -4.16 2.49
N LEU A 43 -6.02 -2.84 2.36
CA LEU A 43 -4.71 -2.18 2.23
C LEU A 43 -4.21 -1.81 3.63
N ILE A 44 -3.04 -2.32 3.99
CA ILE A 44 -2.38 -2.08 5.27
C ILE A 44 -1.09 -1.31 4.99
N LEU A 45 -0.96 -0.12 5.58
CA LEU A 45 0.24 0.69 5.54
C LEU A 45 0.93 0.62 6.91
N ASN A 46 2.16 0.13 6.94
CA ASN A 46 2.94 0.02 8.16
C ASN A 46 3.85 1.23 8.30
N ASN A 47 3.74 1.94 9.42
CA ASN A 47 4.54 3.12 9.78
C ASN A 47 4.31 4.35 8.90
N ALA A 48 3.15 4.44 8.24
CA ALA A 48 2.77 5.63 7.49
C ALA A 48 2.81 6.87 8.39
N SER A 49 3.52 7.90 7.95
CA SER A 49 3.47 9.22 8.59
C SER A 49 2.02 9.72 8.69
N GLU A 50 1.68 10.50 9.73
CA GLU A 50 0.31 11.02 9.95
C GLU A 50 -0.29 11.73 8.72
N ASN A 51 0.55 12.30 7.86
CA ASN A 51 0.14 13.02 6.64
C ASN A 51 0.34 12.22 5.34
N TYR A 52 0.50 10.89 5.44
CA TYR A 52 0.73 10.04 4.28
C TYR A 52 -0.52 9.96 3.40
N GLN A 53 -0.36 10.36 2.13
CA GLN A 53 -1.41 10.24 1.12
C GLN A 53 -0.98 9.24 0.05
N ILE A 54 -1.87 8.30 -0.28
CA ILE A 54 -1.65 7.34 -1.36
C ILE A 54 -2.66 7.54 -2.48
N LYS A 55 -2.15 7.62 -3.71
CA LYS A 55 -3.00 7.59 -4.91
C LYS A 55 -3.13 6.16 -5.38
N ILE A 56 -4.36 5.65 -5.40
CA ILE A 56 -4.68 4.32 -5.93
C ILE A 56 -5.00 4.46 -7.41
N LEU A 57 -4.31 3.68 -8.25
CA LEU A 57 -4.69 3.53 -9.66
C LEU A 57 -5.26 2.13 -9.87
N LYS A 58 -6.52 2.08 -10.32
CA LYS A 58 -7.18 0.90 -10.83
C LYS A 58 -7.75 1.27 -12.20
N LYS A 59 -7.33 0.55 -13.24
CA LYS A 59 -7.91 0.69 -14.58
C LYS A 59 -9.09 -0.26 -14.72
#